data_AF-A0A2E6U245-F1
#
_entry.id   AF-A0A2E6U245-F1
#
_cell.length_a   1.000
_cell.length_b   1.000
_cell.length_c   1.000
_cell.angle_alpha   90.00
_cell.angle_beta   90.00
_cell.angle_gamma   90.00
#
_symmetry.space_group_name_H-M   'P 1'
#
loop_
_entity.id
_entity.type
_entity.pdbx_description
1 polymer ?
#
loop_
_entity_poly.entity_id
_entity_poly.type
_entity_poly.pdbx_seq_one_letter_code
_entity_poly.pdbx_strand_id
1 'polypeptide(L)'
;MRALTAITAREFAGYFATPLAFVFIIVFLLANGLATFYLGAYFAMGQADLTSFFMFHPWLYLFFLPAISMRLWAEERRNGSIELL
;
A
#
# COMPACT_ATOMS: atom_id res chain seq x y z
N MET A 1 -16.89 2.71 21.03
CA MET A 1 -15.45 2.81 20.67
C MET A 1 -14.69 1.48 20.84
N ARG A 2 -14.83 0.74 21.95
CA ARG A 2 -14.10 -0.54 22.17
C ARG A 2 -14.32 -1.63 21.09
N ALA A 3 -15.54 -1.77 20.58
CA ALA A 3 -15.84 -2.75 19.53
C ALA A 3 -15.13 -2.42 18.22
N LEU A 4 -15.13 -1.14 17.82
CA LEU A 4 -14.48 -0.67 16.60
C LEU A 4 -12.97 -0.92 16.64
N THR A 5 -12.32 -0.61 17.77
CA THR A 5 -10.88 -0.88 17.96
C THR A 5 -10.55 -2.38 17.94
N ALA A 6 -11.42 -3.23 18.48
CA ALA A 6 -11.22 -4.68 18.47
C ALA A 6 -11.34 -5.27 17.05
N ILE A 7 -12.31 -4.78 16.27
CA ILE A 7 -12.49 -5.18 14.87
C ILE A 7 -11.29 -4.73 14.04
N THR A 8 -10.89 -3.44 14.11
CA THR A 8 -9.75 -2.92 13.35
C THR A 8 -8.45 -3.67 13.68
N ALA A 9 -8.18 -3.98 14.95
CA ALA A 9 -6.99 -4.72 15.34
C ALA A 9 -6.97 -6.15 14.76
N ARG A 10 -8.13 -6.82 14.75
CA ARG A 10 -8.27 -8.16 14.16
C ARG A 10 -8.05 -8.15 12.65
N GLU A 11 -8.70 -7.22 11.94
CA GLU A 11 -8.57 -7.10 10.48
C GLU A 11 -7.14 -6.71 10.07
N PHE A 12 -6.51 -5.80 10.81
CA PHE A 12 -5.12 -5.41 10.55
C PHE A 12 -4.15 -6.58 10.75
N ALA A 13 -4.28 -7.33 11.85
CA ALA A 13 -3.46 -8.52 12.09
C ALA A 13 -3.71 -9.61 11.03
N GLY A 14 -4.97 -9.83 10.63
CA GLY A 14 -5.35 -10.77 9.57
C GLY A 14 -4.73 -10.40 8.22
N TYR A 15 -4.61 -9.11 7.91
CA TYR A 15 -3.99 -8.65 6.68
C TYR A 15 -2.53 -9.10 6.56
N PHE A 16 -1.73 -8.86 7.61
CA PHE A 16 -0.31 -9.22 7.67
C PHE A 16 -0.04 -10.71 7.91
N ALA A 17 -1.06 -11.48 8.30
CA ALA A 17 -0.95 -12.94 8.36
C ALA A 17 -0.87 -13.58 6.96
N THR A 18 -1.24 -12.84 5.90
CA THR A 18 -1.18 -13.34 4.52
C THR A 18 0.17 -13.03 3.85
N PRO A 19 0.77 -13.99 3.11
CA PRO A 19 2.00 -13.76 2.36
C PRO A 19 1.87 -12.64 1.32
N LEU A 20 0.64 -12.44 0.81
CA LEU A 20 0.33 -11.42 -0.19
C LEU A 20 0.64 -9.98 0.30
N ALA A 21 0.45 -9.70 1.59
CA ALA A 21 0.78 -8.40 2.17
C ALA A 21 2.28 -8.08 2.03
N PHE A 22 3.13 -9.08 2.28
CA PHE A 22 4.58 -8.94 2.12
C PHE A 22 5.00 -8.78 0.67
N VAL A 23 4.38 -9.53 -0.25
CA VAL A 23 4.62 -9.37 -1.70
C VAL A 23 4.31 -7.94 -2.13
N PHE A 24 3.19 -7.39 -1.67
CA PHE A 24 2.78 -6.03 -1.98
C PHE A 24 3.79 -4.99 -1.48
N ILE A 25 4.28 -5.14 -0.24
CA ILE A 25 5.31 -4.26 0.35
C ILE A 25 6.59 -4.30 -0.49
N ILE A 26 7.05 -5.50 -0.86
CA ILE A 26 8.27 -5.68 -1.67
C ILE A 26 8.11 -5.00 -3.03
N VAL A 27 6.98 -5.22 -3.73
CA VAL A 27 6.73 -4.61 -5.04
C VAL A 27 6.63 -3.09 -4.91
N PHE A 28 5.97 -2.58 -3.88
CA PHE A 28 5.88 -1.15 -3.62
C PHE A 28 7.26 -0.53 -3.37
N LEU A 29 8.12 -1.17 -2.57
CA LEU A 29 9.47 -0.69 -2.30
C LEU A 29 10.34 -0.69 -3.57
N LEU A 30 10.26 -1.75 -4.37
CA LEU A 30 10.98 -1.83 -5.66
C LEU A 30 10.50 -0.74 -6.62
N ALA A 31 9.19 -0.51 -6.71
CA ALA A 31 8.62 0.55 -7.54
C ALA A 31 9.09 1.95 -7.08
N ASN A 32 9.15 2.20 -5.76
CA ASN A 32 9.70 3.45 -5.23
C ASN A 32 11.18 3.64 -5.56
N GLY A 33 11.99 2.59 -5.40
CA GLY A 33 13.41 2.62 -5.75
C GLY A 33 13.62 2.90 -7.24
N LEU A 34 12.90 2.18 -8.10
CA LEU A 34 12.96 2.38 -9.55
C LEU A 34 12.52 3.80 -9.95
N ALA A 35 11.39 4.27 -9.39
CA ALA A 35 10.87 5.58 -9.68
C ALA A 35 11.81 6.70 -9.23
N THR A 36 12.42 6.56 -8.06
CA THR A 36 13.33 7.58 -7.52
C THR A 36 14.66 7.60 -8.28
N PHE A 37 15.33 6.45 -8.38
CA PHE A 37 16.71 6.39 -8.89
C PHE A 37 16.79 6.42 -10.42
N TYR A 38 15.84 5.80 -11.13
CA TYR A 38 15.87 5.72 -12.59
C TYR A 38 14.94 6.75 -13.23
N LEU A 39 13.63 6.73 -12.93
CA LEU A 39 12.67 7.65 -13.57
C LEU A 39 12.88 9.11 -13.16
N GLY A 40 13.20 9.34 -11.88
CA GLY A 40 13.48 10.66 -11.33
C GLY A 40 14.92 11.12 -11.49
N ALA A 41 15.76 10.31 -12.15
CA ALA A 41 17.16 10.61 -12.42
C ALA A 41 17.92 11.18 -11.19
N TYR A 42 17.63 10.64 -10.01
CA TYR A 42 18.10 11.19 -8.72
C TYR A 42 19.61 11.46 -8.70
N PHE A 43 20.41 10.51 -9.19
CA PHE A 43 21.87 10.68 -9.24
C PHE A 43 22.33 11.72 -10.27
N ALA A 44 21.58 11.92 -11.36
CA ALA A 44 21.91 12.90 -12.39
C ALA A 44 21.61 14.34 -11.95
N MET A 45 20.68 14.53 -11.00
CA MET A 45 20.38 15.86 -10.45
C MET A 45 21.55 16.44 -9.66
N GLY A 46 22.44 15.60 -9.10
CA GLY A 46 23.62 16.06 -8.37
C GLY A 46 23.30 16.86 -7.10
N GLN A 47 22.06 16.77 -6.60
CA GLN A 47 21.57 17.46 -5.41
C GLN A 47 21.23 16.44 -4.32
N ALA A 48 21.51 16.80 -3.08
CA ALA A 48 21.17 16.00 -1.90
C ALA A 48 19.77 16.36 -1.38
N ASP A 49 18.78 16.40 -2.27
CA ASP A 49 17.38 16.61 -1.94
C ASP A 49 16.57 15.33 -2.19
N LEU A 50 15.31 15.31 -1.78
CA LEU A 50 14.39 14.18 -2.02
C LEU A 50 13.34 14.51 -3.07
N THR A 51 13.59 15.48 -3.94
CA THR A 51 12.59 15.99 -4.88
C THR A 51 12.12 14.88 -5.83
N SER A 52 13.05 14.12 -6.40
CA SER A 52 12.73 12.97 -7.26
C SER A 52 11.94 11.89 -6.53
N PHE A 53 12.18 11.68 -5.23
CA PHE A 53 11.43 10.70 -4.44
C PHE A 53 9.96 11.12 -4.27
N PHE A 54 9.72 12.35 -3.80
CA PHE A 54 8.36 12.86 -3.56
C PHE A 54 7.57 13.11 -4.84
N MET A 55 8.23 13.39 -5.97
CA MET A 55 7.54 13.60 -7.24
C MET A 55 6.75 12.36 -7.71
N PHE A 56 7.29 11.15 -7.48
CA PHE A 56 6.63 9.90 -7.89
C PHE A 56 5.69 9.29 -6.85
N HIS A 57 5.78 9.72 -5.58
CA HIS A 57 4.92 9.21 -4.51
C HIS A 57 3.41 9.32 -4.81
N PRO A 58 2.88 10.47 -5.28
CA PRO A 58 1.47 10.60 -5.61
C PRO A 58 1.01 9.59 -6.66
N TRP A 59 1.83 9.35 -7.69
CA TRP A 59 1.53 8.42 -8.78
C TRP A 59 1.52 6.97 -8.29
N LEU A 60 2.52 6.60 -7.48
CA LEU A 60 2.57 5.27 -6.87
C LEU A 60 1.37 5.06 -5.94
N TYR A 61 1.01 6.02 -5.09
CA TYR A 61 -0.16 5.91 -4.23
C TYR A 61 -1.47 5.82 -5.00
N LEU A 62 -1.61 6.55 -6.10
CA LEU A 62 -2.81 6.45 -6.95
C LEU A 62 -3.01 5.03 -7.49
N PHE A 63 -1.94 4.30 -7.80
CA PHE A 63 -2.03 2.92 -8.30
C PHE A 63 -2.13 1.90 -7.16
N PHE A 64 -1.28 2.01 -6.14
CA PHE A 64 -1.15 1.01 -5.08
C PHE A 64 -2.28 1.11 -4.03
N LEU A 65 -2.76 2.32 -3.67
CA LEU A 65 -3.81 2.45 -2.65
C LEU A 65 -5.13 1.75 -3.04
N PRO A 66 -5.65 1.91 -4.27
CA PRO A 66 -6.84 1.16 -4.68
C PRO A 66 -6.59 -0.35 -4.70
N ALA A 67 -5.42 -0.78 -5.16
CA ALA A 67 -5.07 -2.20 -5.22
C ALA A 67 -5.04 -2.84 -3.81
N ILE A 68 -4.51 -2.14 -2.82
CA ILE A 68 -4.45 -2.64 -1.43
C ILE A 68 -5.83 -2.63 -0.76
N SER A 69 -6.64 -1.60 -1.02
CA SER A 69 -7.95 -1.43 -0.38
C SER A 69 -9.04 -2.33 -0.99
N MET A 70 -8.98 -2.60 -2.31
CA MET A 70 -9.97 -3.44 -2.99
C MET A 70 -9.99 -4.86 -2.45
N ARG A 71 -8.86 -5.38 -1.94
CA ARG A 71 -8.82 -6.72 -1.35
C ARG A 71 -9.77 -6.84 -0.16
N LEU A 72 -9.76 -5.84 0.72
CA LEU A 72 -10.61 -5.82 1.92
C LEU A 72 -12.10 -5.89 1.51
N TRP A 73 -12.48 -5.08 0.53
CA TRP A 73 -13.85 -5.05 0.01
C TRP A 73 -14.25 -6.35 -0.70
N ALA A 74 -13.33 -6.96 -1.46
CA ALA A 74 -13.58 -8.20 -2.16
C ALA A 74 -13.72 -9.39 -1.19
N GLU A 75 -12.93 -9.43 -0.12
CA GLU A 75 -13.00 -10.45 0.93
C GLU A 75 -14.33 -10.36 1.70
N GLU A 76 -14.76 -9.15 2.07
CA GLU A 76 -16.05 -8.92 2.73
C GLU A 76 -17.23 -9.34 1.83
N ARG A 77 -17.18 -8.97 0.55
CA ARG A 77 -18.23 -9.33 -0.43
C ARG A 77 -18.28 -10.82 -0.73
N ARG A 78 -17.13 -11.50 -0.70
CA ARG A 78 -17.04 -12.95 -0.90
C ARG A 78 -17.56 -13.74 0.29
N ASN A 79 -17.33 -13.26 1.51
CA ASN A 79 -17.71 -13.96 2.74
C ASN A 79 -19.18 -13.70 3.16
N GLY A 80 -19.89 -12.78 2.47
CA GLY A 80 -21.27 -12.43 2.78
C GLY A 80 -21.43 -11.63 4.09
N SER A 81 -20.32 -11.26 4.73
CA SER A 81 -20.32 -10.48 5.99
C SER A 81 -20.80 -9.04 5.79
N ILE A 82 -20.83 -8.54 4.55
CA ILE A 82 -21.44 -7.25 4.20
C ILE A 82 -22.91 -7.16 4.63
N GLU A 83 -23.65 -8.27 4.64
CA GLU A 83 -25.08 -8.27 4.99
C GLU A 83 -25.33 -8.31 6.52
N LEU A 84 -24.30 -8.66 7.30
CA LEU A 84 -24.38 -8.84 8.76
C LEU A 84 -23.81 -7.64 9.55
N LEU A 85 -23.15 -6.70 8.86
CA LEU A 85 -22.65 -5.43 9.39
C LEU A 85 -23.63 -4.30 9.10
#